data_AF-A0A5P8VVC7-F1
#
_entry.id   AF-A0A5P8VVC7-F1
#
_cell.length_a   1.000
_cell.length_b   1.000
_cell.length_c   1.000
_cell.angle_alpha   90.00
_cell.angle_beta   90.00
_cell.angle_gamma   90.00
#
_symmetry.space_group_name_H-M   'P 1'
#
loop_
_entity.id
_entity.type
_entity.pdbx_description
1 polymer ?
#
loop_
_entity_poly.entity_id
_entity_poly.type
_entity_poly.pdbx_seq_one_letter_code
_entity_poly.pdbx_strand_id
1 'polypeptide(L)' 'MWSQQLELYLGVYEGKLRFFTTENQLILSSEELAQQERLRAEQAEERAQRAEQEIARLREALRTQGIDLENI' A
#
# COMPACT_ATOMS: atom_id res chain seq x y z
N MET A 1 26.66 -7.78 16.89
CA MET A 1 27.74 -7.08 16.15
C MET A 1 27.08 -6.05 15.24
N TRP A 2 27.52 -4.80 15.32
CA TRP A 2 27.01 -3.67 14.54
C TRP A 2 27.77 -3.59 13.22
N SER A 3 27.05 -3.54 12.09
CA SER A 3 27.66 -3.32 10.78
C SER A 3 27.55 -1.84 10.42
N GLN A 4 28.62 -1.08 10.65
CA GLN A 4 28.68 0.37 10.36
C GLN A 4 28.47 0.69 8.87
N GLN A 5 28.68 -0.27 7.98
CA GLN A 5 28.54 -0.06 6.53
C GLN A 5 27.09 -0.14 6.03
N LEU A 6 26.16 -0.62 6.85
CA LEU A 6 24.75 -0.80 6.47
C LEU A 6 23.77 0.05 7.29
N GLU A 7 24.19 0.76 8.34
CA GLU A 7 23.28 1.47 9.28
C GLU A 7 22.12 0.59 9.80
N LEU A 8 22.28 -0.73 9.74
CA LEU A 8 21.25 -1.71 10.09
C LEU A 8 21.70 -2.53 11.30
N TYR A 9 20.77 -2.75 12.22
CA TYR A 9 21.01 -3.52 13.44
C TYR A 9 20.71 -4.99 13.17
N LEU A 10 21.69 -5.88 13.36
CA LEU A 10 21.50 -7.32 13.16
C LEU A 10 21.11 -7.96 14.50
N GLY A 11 19.87 -8.41 14.61
CA GLY A 11 19.35 -9.07 15.80
C GLY A 11 18.97 -10.53 15.53
N VAL A 12 18.97 -11.36 16.57
CA VAL A 12 18.45 -12.73 16.50
C VAL A 12 17.01 -12.70 16.95
N TYR A 13 16.09 -13.07 16.06
CA TYR A 13 14.67 -13.23 16.39
C TYR A 13 14.27 -14.66 16.01
N GLU A 14 13.71 -15.41 16.97
CA GLU A 14 13.35 -16.85 16.80
C GLU A 14 14.51 -17.75 16.31
N GLY A 15 15.76 -17.45 16.70
CA GLY A 15 16.93 -18.23 16.30
C GLY A 15 17.40 -17.99 14.86
N LYS A 16 16.83 -17.00 14.15
CA LYS A 16 17.26 -16.57 12.81
C LYS A 16 17.82 -15.16 12.87
N LEU A 17 18.89 -14.90 12.10
CA LEU A 17 19.44 -13.55 11.93
C LEU A 17 18.46 -12.71 11.11
N ARG A 18 17.91 -11.66 11.73
CA ARG A 18 17.04 -10.68 11.08
C ARG A 18 17.64 -9.27 11.20
N PHE A 19 17.45 -8.48 10.16
CA PHE A 19 17.87 -7.08 10.15
C PHE A 19 16.78 -6.23 10.81
N PHE A 20 17.19 -5.22 11.54
CA PHE A 20 16.36 -4.24 12.21
C PHE A 20 16.79 -2.86 11.74
N THR A 21 15.81 -1.98 11.55
CA THR A 21 16.07 -0.57 11.29
C THR A 21 16.60 0.11 12.56
N THR A 22 17.15 1.32 12.42
CA THR A 22 17.56 2.18 13.55
C THR A 22 16.43 2.49 14.52
N GLU A 23 15.18 2.38 14.09
CA GLU A 23 13.98 2.52 14.93
C GLU A 23 13.58 1.21 15.64
N ASN A 24 14.47 0.21 15.65
CA ASN A 24 14.24 -1.11 16.23
C ASN A 24 13.03 -1.83 15.60
N GLN A 25 12.68 -1.47 14.37
CA GLN A 25 11.63 -2.10 13.58
C GLN A 25 12.23 -3.29 12.83
N LEU A 26 11.65 -4.47 13.03
CA LEU A 26 12.07 -5.67 12.32
C LEU A 26 11.89 -5.43 10.82
N ILE A 27 12.98 -5.53 10.06
CA ILE A 27 12.89 -5.52 8.60
C ILE A 27 12.29 -6.86 8.21
N LEU A 28 11.01 -6.82 7.85
CA LEU A 28 10.36 -7.88 7.10
C LEU A 28 11.27 -8.25 5.93
N SER A 29 11.46 -9.54 5.66
CA SER A 29 12.37 -9.98 4.60
C SER A 29 11.98 -9.28 3.28
N SER A 30 12.93 -9.06 2.37
CA SER A 30 12.63 -8.39 1.09
C SER A 30 11.46 -9.03 0.34
N GLU A 31 11.28 -10.35 0.49
CA GLU A 31 10.14 -11.10 -0.01
C GLU A 31 8.82 -10.73 0.69
N GLU A 32 8.82 -10.63 2.03
CA GLU A 32 7.65 -10.23 2.82
C GLU A 32 7.22 -8.79 2.50
N LEU A 33 8.19 -7.87 2.35
CA LEU A 33 7.92 -6.48 1.91
C LEU A 33 7.34 -6.45 0.49
N ALA A 34 7.91 -7.22 -0.45
CA ALA A 34 7.40 -7.28 -1.81
C ALA A 34 5.97 -7.82 -1.86
N GLN A 35 5.64 -8.82 -1.04
CA GLN A 35 4.28 -9.37 -0.96
C GLN A 35 3.31 -8.37 -0.32
N GLN A 36 3.74 -7.64 0.72
CA GLN A 36 2.92 -6.62 1.35
C GLN A 36 2.62 -5.45 0.39
N GLU A 37 3.63 -4.99 -0.36
CA GLU A 37 3.45 -3.93 -1.34
C GLU A 37 2.59 -4.37 -2.53
N ARG A 38 2.72 -5.62 -2.99
CA ARG A 38 1.80 -6.20 -4.00
C ARG A 38 0.35 -6.21 -3.50
N LEU A 39 0.13 -6.72 -2.29
CA LEU A 39 -1.21 -6.76 -1.70
C LEU A 39 -1.80 -5.35 -1.55
N ARG A 40 -0.99 -4.37 -1.14
CA ARG A 40 -1.42 -2.97 -1.06
C ARG A 40 -1.75 -2.39 -2.42
N ALA A 41 -0.94 -2.66 -3.45
CA ALA A 41 -1.18 -2.20 -4.81
C ALA A 41 -2.49 -2.80 -5.36
N GLU A 42 -2.71 -4.10 -5.21
CA GLU A 42 -3.95 -4.76 -5.64
C GLU A 42 -5.17 -4.18 -4.90
N GLN A 43 -5.06 -3.96 -3.59
CA GLN A 43 -6.15 -3.40 -2.79
C GLN A 43 -6.44 -1.93 -3.14
N ALA A 44 -5.40 -1.16 -3.52
CA ALA A 44 -5.55 0.21 -4.00
C ALA A 44 -6.22 0.25 -5.38
N GLU A 45 -5.83 -0.64 -6.30
CA GLU A 45 -6.46 -0.79 -7.61
C GLU A 45 -7.93 -1.19 -7.49
N GLU A 46 -8.27 -2.15 -6.62
CA GLU A 46 -9.68 -2.55 -6.43
C GLU A 46 -10.51 -1.37 -5.91
N ARG A 47 -9.98 -0.60 -4.96
CA ARG A 47 -10.66 0.59 -4.43
C ARG A 47 -10.84 1.67 -5.49
N ALA A 48 -9.80 1.91 -6.31
CA ALA A 48 -9.87 2.87 -7.41
C ALA A 48 -10.96 2.45 -8.41
N GLN A 49 -10.96 1.19 -8.84
CA GLN A 49 -11.96 0.67 -9.78
C GLN A 49 -13.38 0.78 -9.22
N ARG A 50 -13.61 0.46 -7.94
CA ARG A 50 -14.93 0.63 -7.31
C ARG A 50 -15.35 2.09 -7.26
N ALA A 51 -14.45 2.98 -6.87
CA ALA A 51 -14.73 4.42 -6.84
C ALA A 51 -15.06 4.96 -8.23
N GLU A 52 -14.33 4.55 -9.26
CA GLU A 52 -14.62 4.93 -10.65
C GLU A 52 -15.98 4.41 -11.11
N GLN A 53 -16.35 3.17 -10.79
CA GLN A 53 -17.66 2.62 -11.09
C GLN A 53 -18.79 3.36 -10.36
N GLU A 54 -18.60 3.70 -9.09
CA GLU A 54 -19.57 4.51 -8.34
C GLU A 54 -19.71 5.92 -8.93
N ILE A 55 -18.61 6.58 -9.28
CA ILE A 55 -18.62 7.89 -9.93
C ILE A 55 -19.33 7.81 -11.29
N ALA A 56 -19.06 6.79 -12.09
CA ALA A 56 -19.70 6.59 -13.38
C ALA A 56 -21.22 6.43 -13.22
N ARG A 57 -21.66 5.55 -12.31
CA ARG A 57 -23.09 5.37 -12.01
C ARG A 57 -23.75 6.63 -11.48
N LEU A 58 -23.08 7.36 -10.59
CA LEU A 58 -23.59 8.62 -10.05
C LEU A 58 -23.72 9.67 -11.16
N ARG A 59 -22.73 9.78 -12.05
CA ARG A 59 -22.81 10.66 -13.23
C ARG A 59 -23.97 10.30 -14.14
N GLU A 60 -24.17 9.02 -14.41
CA GLU A 60 -25.31 8.56 -15.22
C GLU A 60 -26.64 8.88 -14.54
N ALA A 61 -26.77 8.60 -13.23
CA ALA A 61 -27.96 8.92 -12.47
C ALA A 61 -28.27 10.42 -12.45
N LEU A 62 -27.26 11.26 -12.24
CA LEU A 62 -27.38 12.73 -12.27
C LEU A 62 -27.79 13.25 -13.65
N ARG A 63 -27.22 12.69 -14.72
CA ARG A 63 -27.59 13.01 -16.10
C ARG A 63 -29.04 12.64 -16.40
N THR A 64 -29.49 11.49 -15.89
CA THR A 64 -30.88 11.02 -16.04
C THR A 64 -31.87 11.92 -15.30
N GLN A 65 -31.44 12.55 -14.22
CA GLN A 65 -32.23 13.54 -13.48
C GLN A 65 -32.20 14.96 -14.07
N GLY A 66 -31.54 15.16 -15.23
CA GLY A 66 -31.49 16.46 -15.91
C GLY A 66 -30.56 17.48 -15.25
N ILE A 67 -29.66 17.03 -14.38
CA ILE A 67 -28.58 17.86 -13.82
C ILE A 67 -27.41 17.75 -14.79
N ASP A 68 -27.39 18.62 -15.80
CA ASP A 68 -26.22 18.80 -16.65
C ASP A 68 -25.08 19.42 -15.83
N LEU A 69 -24.14 18.57 -15.43
CA LEU A 69 -22.87 18.95 -14.81
C LEU A 69 -21.96 19.73 -15.77
N GLU A 70 -22.39 19.99 -17.02
CA GLU A 70 -21.67 20.86 -17.97
C GLU A 70 -21.59 22.34 -17.52
N ASN A 71 -22.20 22.73 -16.40
CA ASN A 71 -22.15 24.11 -15.89
C ASN A 71 -21.54 24.27 -14.48
N ILE A 72 -20.60 23.41 -14.07
CA ILE A 72 -19.76 23.64 -12.87
C ILE A 72 -18.29 23.68 -13.26
#